data_AF-A0A2D6GF82-F1
#
_entry.id   AF-A0A2D6GF82-F1
#
_cell.length_a   1.000
_cell.length_b   1.000
_cell.length_c   1.000
_cell.angle_alpha   90.00
_cell.angle_beta   90.00
_cell.angle_gamma   90.00
#
_symmetry.space_group_name_H-M   'P 1'
#
loop_
_entity.id
_entity.type
_entity.pdbx_description
1 polymer ?
#
loop_
_entity_poly.entity_id
_entity_poly.type
_entity_poly.pdbx_seq_one_letter_code
_entity_poly.pdbx_strand_id
1 'polypeptide(L)'
;MTENAEDKNRAAEERSQDTKRFVRQVRSATRRKYTPEEKIHIVLQGFRREVTVNELCRREGIKPANFYSWTKEFMEAGKQRLSRDTTRDATR
;
A
#
# COMPACT_ATOMS: atom_id res chain seq x y z
N MET A 1 40.83 20.67 -21.56
CA MET A 1 40.29 20.98 -20.21
C MET A 1 38.82 20.61 -20.04
N THR A 2 38.09 20.26 -21.10
CA THR A 2 36.65 19.92 -21.10
C THR A 2 36.35 18.47 -20.68
N GLU A 3 37.14 17.48 -21.11
CA GLU A 3 36.96 16.06 -20.74
C GLU A 3 36.96 15.85 -19.21
N ASN A 4 37.80 16.58 -18.48
CA ASN A 4 37.94 16.47 -17.03
C ASN A 4 36.72 17.05 -16.26
N ALA A 5 35.92 17.90 -16.91
CA ALA A 5 34.66 18.39 -16.35
C ALA A 5 33.50 17.42 -16.61
N GLU A 6 33.49 16.78 -17.77
CA GLU A 6 32.51 15.75 -18.15
C GLU A 6 32.65 14.49 -17.30
N ASP A 7 33.89 14.03 -17.06
CA ASP A 7 34.16 12.88 -16.18
C ASP A 7 33.73 13.14 -14.73
N LYS A 8 33.95 14.37 -14.22
CA LYS A 8 33.50 14.78 -12.89
C LYS A 8 31.97 14.82 -12.80
N ASN A 9 31.30 15.28 -13.85
CA ASN A 9 29.85 15.33 -13.89
C ASN A 9 29.25 13.92 -13.95
N ARG A 10 29.81 13.03 -14.78
CA ARG A 10 29.42 11.62 -14.86
C ARG A 10 29.62 10.90 -13.53
N ALA A 11 30.76 11.08 -12.87
CA ALA A 11 31.00 10.52 -11.54
C ALA A 11 30.03 11.07 -10.48
N ALA A 12 29.58 12.33 -10.61
CA ALA A 12 28.56 12.89 -9.74
C ALA A 12 27.17 12.30 -10.00
N GLU A 13 26.81 12.08 -11.26
CA GLU A 13 25.57 11.43 -11.67
C GLU A 13 25.51 9.96 -11.21
N GLU A 14 26.60 9.21 -11.36
CA GLU A 14 26.71 7.82 -10.90
C GLU A 14 26.51 7.72 -9.38
N ARG A 15 27.14 8.59 -8.59
CA ARG A 15 26.92 8.68 -7.13
C ARG A 15 25.48 9.03 -6.77
N SER A 16 24.85 9.93 -7.55
CA SER A 16 23.43 10.30 -7.35
C SER A 16 22.50 9.12 -7.62
N GLN A 17 22.77 8.35 -8.67
CA GLN A 17 22.01 7.14 -8.99
C GLN A 17 22.17 6.05 -7.92
N ASP A 18 23.39 5.83 -7.43
CA ASP A 18 23.65 4.88 -6.35
C ASP A 18 22.89 5.25 -5.07
N THR A 19 22.92 6.54 -4.70
CA THR A 19 22.15 7.07 -3.56
C THR A 19 20.64 6.82 -3.73
N LYS A 20 20.08 7.09 -4.92
CA LYS A 20 18.66 6.83 -5.20
C LYS A 20 18.31 5.35 -5.07
N ARG A 21 19.20 4.46 -5.55
CA ARG A 21 19.02 3.02 -5.46
C ARG A 21 19.00 2.55 -4.01
N PHE A 22 19.97 3.02 -3.21
CA PHE A 22 20.03 2.72 -1.78
C PHE A 22 18.78 3.19 -1.03
N VAL A 23 18.35 4.45 -1.23
CA VAL A 23 17.13 4.99 -0.61
C VAL A 23 15.91 4.14 -0.98
N ARG A 24 15.78 3.72 -2.25
CA ARG A 24 14.68 2.84 -2.69
C ARG A 24 14.73 1.48 -1.99
N GLN A 25 15.91 0.89 -1.86
CA GLN A 25 16.10 -0.39 -1.19
C GLN A 25 15.72 -0.30 0.29
N VAL A 26 16.20 0.73 1.00
CA VAL A 26 15.86 0.99 2.40
C VAL A 26 14.35 1.15 2.56
N ARG A 27 13.72 2.02 1.76
CA ARG A 27 12.27 2.24 1.82
C ARG A 27 11.44 0.98 1.54
N SER A 28 11.96 0.07 0.72
CA SER A 28 11.32 -1.22 0.45
C SER A 28 11.48 -2.18 1.63
N ALA A 29 12.67 -2.25 2.21
CA ALA A 29 12.99 -3.12 3.34
C ALA A 29 12.26 -2.68 4.63
N THR A 30 12.16 -1.37 4.87
CA THR A 30 11.49 -0.80 6.06
C THR A 30 9.99 -0.57 5.85
N ARG A 31 9.42 -0.99 4.71
CA ARG A 31 7.98 -0.83 4.45
C ARG A 31 7.20 -1.66 5.46
N ARG A 32 6.33 -0.99 6.23
CA ARG A 32 5.37 -1.67 7.13
C ARG A 32 4.53 -2.67 6.35
N LYS A 33 4.45 -3.90 6.88
CA LYS A 33 3.56 -4.96 6.37
C LYS A 33 2.33 -5.00 7.27
N TYR A 34 1.16 -5.00 6.65
CA TYR A 34 -0.11 -5.14 7.36
C TYR A 34 -0.58 -6.58 7.24
N THR A 35 -0.83 -7.20 8.39
CA THR A 35 -1.50 -8.50 8.49
C THR A 35 -2.93 -8.42 7.94
N PRO A 36 -3.52 -9.53 7.49
CA PRO A 36 -4.93 -9.55 7.10
C PRO A 36 -5.85 -9.00 8.20
N GLU A 37 -5.58 -9.32 9.46
CA GLU A 37 -6.34 -8.90 10.63
C GLU A 37 -6.28 -7.38 10.84
N GLU A 38 -5.09 -6.77 10.73
CA GLU A 38 -4.94 -5.31 10.77
C GLU A 38 -5.71 -4.63 9.62
N LYS A 39 -5.63 -5.17 8.40
CA LYS A 39 -6.37 -4.62 7.26
C LYS A 39 -7.87 -4.64 7.51
N ILE A 40 -8.40 -5.76 8.02
CA ILE A 40 -9.83 -5.90 8.36
C ILE A 40 -10.20 -4.90 9.44
N HIS A 41 -9.40 -4.78 10.50
CA HIS A 41 -9.65 -3.83 11.57
C HIS A 41 -9.76 -2.39 11.06
N ILE A 42 -8.84 -1.97 10.20
CA ILE A 42 -8.82 -0.63 9.61
C ILE A 42 -10.03 -0.40 8.68
N VAL A 43 -10.39 -1.38 7.86
CA VAL A 43 -11.59 -1.29 6.99
C VAL A 43 -12.85 -1.11 7.83
N LEU A 44 -13.01 -1.90 8.89
CA LEU A 44 -14.16 -1.80 9.79
C LEU A 44 -14.21 -0.47 10.53
N GLN A 45 -13.08 0.05 11.01
CA GLN A 45 -13.01 1.41 11.57
C GLN A 45 -13.46 2.47 10.56
N GLY A 46 -13.04 2.36 9.30
CA GLY A 46 -13.46 3.27 8.23
C GLY A 46 -14.97 3.26 7.98
N PHE A 47 -15.64 2.12 8.14
CA PHE A 47 -17.09 2.03 8.02
C PHE A 47 -17.86 2.68 9.17
N ARG A 48 -17.28 2.75 10.37
CA ARG A 48 -17.92 3.40 11.52
C ARG A 48 -18.09 4.92 11.33
N ARG A 49 -17.30 5.53 10.43
CA ARG A 49 -17.36 6.98 10.07
C ARG A 49 -17.18 7.93 11.26
N GLU A 50 -16.58 7.47 12.35
CA GLU A 50 -16.28 8.29 13.54
C GLU A 50 -15.20 9.34 13.25
N VAL A 51 -14.28 9.03 12.34
CA VAL A 51 -13.26 9.93 11.82
C VAL A 51 -13.26 9.93 10.30
N THR A 52 -12.73 10.99 9.69
CA THR A 52 -12.55 11.03 8.24
C THR A 52 -11.54 9.96 7.80
N VAL A 53 -11.69 9.43 6.58
CA VAL A 53 -10.73 8.46 6.00
C VAL A 53 -9.30 9.00 6.00
N ASN A 54 -9.12 10.30 5.76
CA ASN A 54 -7.80 10.93 5.78
C ASN A 54 -7.17 10.90 7.17
N GLU A 55 -7.97 11.15 8.22
CA GLU A 55 -7.49 11.08 9.61
C GLU A 55 -7.17 9.64 10.01
N LEU A 56 -8.03 8.69 9.67
CA LEU A 56 -7.76 7.26 9.87
C LEU A 56 -6.46 6.83 9.19
N CYS A 57 -6.27 7.21 7.92
CA CYS A 57 -5.09 6.85 7.16
C CYS A 57 -3.80 7.42 7.77
N ARG A 58 -3.83 8.64 8.32
CA ARG A 58 -2.69 9.24 9.03
C ARG A 58 -2.34 8.48 10.30
N ARG A 59 -3.34 8.13 11.12
CA ARG A 59 -3.15 7.40 12.39
C ARG A 59 -2.58 6.01 12.16
N GLU A 60 -3.12 5.29 11.17
CA GLU A 60 -2.74 3.93 10.85
C GLU A 60 -1.45 3.85 10.00
N GLY A 61 -0.94 4.97 9.49
CA GLY A 61 0.25 5.01 8.64
C GLY A 61 0.03 4.40 7.25
N ILE A 62 -1.19 4.47 6.74
CA ILE A 62 -1.57 3.96 5.42
C ILE A 62 -1.85 5.09 4.43
N LYS A 63 -1.68 4.78 3.14
CA LYS A 63 -2.12 5.69 2.08
C LYS A 63 -3.62 5.50 1.84
N PRO A 64 -4.40 6.56 1.56
CA PRO A 64 -5.81 6.44 1.22
C PRO A 64 -6.10 5.46 0.08
N ALA A 65 -5.21 5.38 -0.93
CA ALA A 65 -5.32 4.41 -2.02
C ALA A 65 -5.35 2.95 -1.53
N ASN A 66 -4.55 2.61 -0.50
CA ASN A 66 -4.55 1.27 0.08
C ASN A 66 -5.86 1.00 0.82
N PHE A 67 -6.36 1.97 1.59
CA PHE A 67 -7.64 1.86 2.30
C PHE A 67 -8.78 1.53 1.34
N TYR A 68 -8.91 2.28 0.24
CA TYR A 68 -9.96 2.03 -0.74
C TYR A 68 -9.77 0.69 -1.48
N SER A 69 -8.53 0.29 -1.80
CA SER A 69 -8.26 -1.04 -2.38
C SER A 69 -8.72 -2.16 -1.45
N TRP A 70 -8.33 -2.10 -0.17
CA TRP A 70 -8.69 -3.12 0.81
C TRP A 70 -10.19 -3.15 1.07
N THR A 71 -10.84 -1.98 1.15
CA THR A 71 -12.29 -1.88 1.31
C THR A 71 -13.01 -2.57 0.14
N LYS A 72 -12.55 -2.33 -1.09
CA LYS A 72 -13.11 -2.98 -2.29
C LYS A 72 -12.92 -4.50 -2.25
N GLU A 73 -11.70 -4.97 -2.01
CA GLU A 73 -11.37 -6.40 -1.95
C GLU A 73 -12.17 -7.12 -0.85
N PHE A 74 -12.29 -6.50 0.32
CA PHE A 74 -13.03 -7.04 1.45
C PHE A 74 -14.52 -7.23 1.11
N MET A 75 -15.15 -6.22 0.50
CA MET A 75 -16.56 -6.29 0.12
C MET A 75 -16.82 -7.31 -0.99
N GLU A 76 -15.95 -7.38 -2.00
CA GLU A 76 -16.08 -8.34 -3.09
C GLU A 76 -15.92 -9.79 -2.60
N ALA A 77 -14.95 -10.03 -1.72
CA ALA A 77 -14.77 -11.34 -1.08
C ALA A 77 -15.99 -11.74 -0.25
N GLY A 78 -16.55 -10.81 0.53
CA GLY A 78 -17.78 -11.03 1.29
C GLY A 78 -18.97 -11.40 0.39
N LYS A 79 -19.17 -10.63 -0.70
CA LYS A 79 -20.22 -10.90 -1.69
C LYS A 79 -20.06 -12.27 -2.34
N GLN A 80 -18.84 -12.63 -2.76
CA GLN A 80 -18.54 -13.91 -3.40
C GLN A 80 -18.79 -15.09 -2.45
N ARG A 81 -18.46 -14.95 -1.16
CA ARG A 81 -18.70 -16.01 -0.17
C ARG A 81 -20.20 -16.25 0.03
N LEU A 82 -20.97 -15.17 0.19
CA LEU A 82 -22.41 -15.23 0.43
C LEU A 82 -23.17 -15.76 -0.79
N SER A 83 -22.81 -15.34 -2.00
CA SER A 83 -23.46 -15.84 -3.23
C SER A 83 -23.24 -17.33 -3.45
N ARG A 84 -22.04 -17.84 -3.12
CA ARG A 84 -21.74 -19.29 -3.17
C ARG A 84 -22.59 -20.10 -2.20
N ASP A 85 -22.84 -19.59 -1.00
CA ASP A 85 -23.69 -20.29 -0.04
C ASP A 85 -25.16 -20.30 -0.51
N THR A 86 -25.65 -19.21 -1.10
CA THR A 86 -26.99 -19.19 -1.73
C THR A 86 -27.15 -20.26 -2.82
N THR A 87 -26.12 -20.49 -3.65
CA THR A 87 -26.18 -21.55 -4.67
C THR A 87 -26.16 -22.97 -4.08
N ARG A 88 -25.48 -23.17 -2.94
CA ARG A 88 -25.43 -24.47 -2.26
C ARG A 88 -26.76 -24.80 -1.58
N ASP A 89 -27.36 -23.82 -0.90
CA ASP A 89 -28.66 -24.00 -0.24
C ASP A 89 -29.80 -24.23 -1.25
N ALA A 90 -29.75 -23.59 -2.43
CA ALA A 90 -30.75 -23.80 -3.49
C ALA A 90 -30.71 -25.20 -4.14
N THR A 91 -29.66 -25.98 -3.90
CA THR A 91 -29.51 -27.35 -4.44
C THR A 91 -29.93 -28.42 -3.42
N ARG A 92 -30.39 -28.02 -2.22
CA ARG A 92 -30.79 -28.92 -1.14
C ARG A 92 -32.30 -29.08 -1.04
#